data_AF-A0A3C0X3L5-F1
#
_entry.id   AF-A0A3C0X3L5-F1
#
_cell.length_a   1.000
_cell.length_b   1.000
_cell.length_c   1.000
_cell.angle_alpha   90.00
_cell.angle_beta   90.00
_cell.angle_gamma   90.00
#
_symmetry.space_group_name_H-M   'P 1'
#
loop_
_entity.id
_entity.type
_entity.pdbx_description
1 polymer ?
#
loop_
_entity_poly.entity_id
_entity_poly.type
_entity_poly.pdbx_seq_one_letter_code
_entity_poly.pdbx_strand_id
1 'polypeptide(L)'
;MGKALFSQIFDTAVSHNISEIFGGTVIEKCSLDTEERALNAVLRAEKYISVESRNELINQLKSALKLNECHISCIFSEDALIPAACADIAAE
;
A
#
# COMPACT_ATOMS: atom_id res chain seq x y z
N MET A 1 -3.64 21.84 -0.29
CA MET A 1 -4.06 20.70 0.55
C MET A 1 -2.90 19.72 0.59
N GLY A 2 -2.33 19.45 1.77
CA GLY A 2 -1.16 18.58 1.90
C GLY A 2 -1.53 17.13 1.61
N LYS A 3 -0.70 16.43 0.84
CA LYS A 3 -0.87 14.99 0.61
C LYS A 3 -0.36 14.23 1.84
N ALA A 4 -1.13 13.25 2.32
CA ALA A 4 -0.72 12.44 3.47
C ALA A 4 0.25 11.34 3.03
N LEU A 5 1.29 11.08 3.82
CA LEU A 5 2.18 9.94 3.63
C LEU A 5 1.62 8.71 4.34
N PHE A 6 1.96 7.53 3.83
CA PHE A 6 1.63 6.26 4.47
C PHE A 6 2.14 6.19 5.92
N SER A 7 3.40 6.61 6.15
CA SER A 7 4.02 6.65 7.49
C SER A 7 3.31 7.58 8.48
N GLN A 8 2.50 8.52 8.02
CA GLN A 8 1.76 9.39 8.94
C GLN A 8 0.51 8.72 9.51
N ILE A 9 0.04 7.63 8.89
CA ILE A 9 -1.24 6.99 9.23
C ILE A 9 -1.04 5.54 9.71
N PHE A 10 -0.16 4.78 9.07
CA PHE A 10 -0.10 3.32 9.24
C PHE A 10 1.22 2.78 9.78
N ASP A 11 2.19 3.64 10.04
CA ASP A 11 3.57 3.23 10.40
C ASP A 11 3.62 2.32 11.63
N THR A 12 2.82 2.63 12.64
CA THR A 12 2.75 1.84 13.88
C THR A 12 1.95 0.55 13.74
N ALA A 13 1.23 0.37 12.63
CA ALA A 13 0.40 -0.80 12.36
C ALA A 13 1.14 -1.89 11.57
N VAL A 14 2.37 -1.61 11.11
CA VAL A 14 3.16 -2.49 10.25
C VAL A 14 4.57 -2.72 10.81
N SER A 15 5.27 -3.72 10.30
CA SER A 15 6.66 -4.00 10.63
C SER A 15 7.59 -2.92 10.08
N HIS A 16 8.79 -2.80 10.68
CA HIS A 16 9.81 -1.86 10.22
C HIS A 16 10.14 -2.03 8.73
N ASN A 17 10.27 -3.28 8.25
CA ASN A 17 10.57 -3.56 6.85
C ASN A 17 9.49 -3.01 5.90
N ILE A 18 8.20 -3.17 6.25
CA ILE A 18 7.09 -2.64 5.46
C ILE A 18 7.01 -1.12 5.56
N SER A 19 7.25 -0.56 6.74
CA SER A 19 7.38 0.88 6.94
C SER A 19 8.49 1.49 6.05
N GLU A 20 9.65 0.85 5.94
CA GLU A 20 10.73 1.34 5.06
C GLU A 20 10.35 1.34 3.58
N ILE A 21 9.58 0.34 3.13
CA ILE A 21 9.14 0.20 1.74
C ILE A 21 8.04 1.21 1.41
N PHE A 22 7.04 1.34 2.29
CA PHE A 22 5.83 2.11 2.00
C PHE A 22 5.81 3.50 2.65
N GLY A 23 6.65 3.79 3.63
CA GLY A 23 6.57 4.97 4.48
C GLY A 23 6.65 6.30 3.71
N GLY A 24 7.41 6.33 2.61
CA GLY A 24 7.50 7.47 1.70
C GLY A 24 6.40 7.56 0.65
N THR A 25 5.51 6.57 0.56
CA THR A 25 4.42 6.58 -0.41
C THR A 25 3.33 7.58 -0.02
N VAL A 26 2.74 8.21 -1.02
CA VAL A 26 1.68 9.19 -0.85
C VAL A 26 0.33 8.50 -0.91
N ILE A 27 -0.55 8.76 0.05
CA ILE A 27 -1.93 8.29 0.02
C ILE A 27 -2.74 9.22 -0.89
N GLU A 28 -3.15 8.72 -2.06
CA GLU A 28 -4.02 9.46 -3.01
C GLU A 28 -5.50 9.25 -2.68
N LYS A 29 -5.87 8.06 -2.21
CA LYS A 29 -7.21 7.75 -1.70
C LYS A 29 -7.11 6.82 -0.51
N CYS A 30 -7.94 7.02 0.51
CA CYS A 30 -8.08 6.12 1.63
C CYS A 30 -9.51 6.19 2.15
N SER A 31 -10.18 5.05 2.22
CA SER A 31 -11.53 4.92 2.78
C SER A 31 -11.58 3.71 3.70
N LEU A 32 -12.10 3.92 4.91
CA LEU A 32 -12.35 2.88 5.89
C LEU A 32 -13.86 2.73 6.06
N ASP A 33 -14.37 1.55 5.72
CA ASP A 33 -15.73 1.15 6.05
C ASP A 33 -15.71 0.45 7.40
N THR A 34 -16.35 1.05 8.40
CA THR A 34 -16.40 0.52 9.76
C THR A 34 -17.44 -0.58 9.95
N GLU A 35 -18.47 -0.63 9.10
CA GLU A 35 -19.54 -1.64 9.18
C GLU A 35 -19.03 -2.95 8.58
N GLU A 36 -18.49 -2.89 7.36
CA GLU A 36 -17.89 -4.03 6.66
C GLU A 36 -16.49 -4.37 7.20
N ARG A 37 -15.88 -3.48 7.99
CA ARG A 37 -14.48 -3.54 8.43
C ARG A 37 -13.55 -3.73 7.22
N ALA A 38 -13.70 -2.84 6.24
CA ALA A 38 -12.96 -2.88 4.98
C ALA A 38 -12.10 -1.62 4.80
N LEU A 39 -10.83 -1.80 4.45
CA LEU A 39 -9.92 -0.70 4.10
C LEU A 39 -9.64 -0.72 2.60
N ASN A 40 -9.84 0.42 1.94
CA ASN A 40 -9.42 0.62 0.56
C ASN A 40 -8.45 1.80 0.49
N ALA A 41 -7.24 1.59 -0.01
CA ALA A 41 -6.27 2.64 -0.21
C ALA A 41 -5.60 2.58 -1.59
N VAL A 42 -5.27 3.77 -2.10
CA VAL A 42 -4.49 3.97 -3.31
C VAL A 42 -3.23 4.73 -2.93
N LEU A 43 -2.08 4.07 -3.07
CA LEU A 43 -0.77 4.62 -2.73
C LEU A 43 -0.03 5.01 -4.01
N ARG A 44 0.53 6.21 -4.06
CA ARG A 44 1.47 6.63 -5.11
C ARG A 44 2.89 6.40 -4.62
N ALA A 45 3.65 5.61 -5.36
CA ALA A 45 5.04 5.31 -5.08
C ALA A 45 5.95 5.81 -6.20
N GLU A 46 7.13 6.33 -5.85
CA GLU A 46 8.15 6.75 -6.83
C GLU A 46 8.95 5.57 -7.41
N LYS A 47 8.86 4.40 -6.77
CA LYS A 47 9.57 3.20 -7.15
C LYS A 47 8.59 2.05 -7.25
N TYR A 48 8.99 1.04 -8.03
CA TYR A 48 8.25 -0.20 -8.08
C TYR A 48 8.21 -0.88 -6.71
N ILE A 49 7.04 -1.39 -6.34
CA ILE A 49 6.82 -2.18 -5.13
C ILE A 49 6.25 -3.52 -5.57
N SER A 50 6.93 -4.61 -5.20
CA SER A 50 6.57 -5.96 -5.62
C SER A 50 5.18 -6.37 -5.11
N VAL A 51 4.56 -7.31 -5.83
CA VAL A 51 3.33 -7.97 -5.38
C VAL A 51 3.50 -8.58 -3.98
N GLU A 52 4.65 -9.18 -3.70
CA GLU A 52 4.95 -9.79 -2.39
C GLU A 52 4.89 -8.76 -1.26
N SER A 53 5.58 -7.62 -1.40
CA SER A 53 5.55 -6.56 -0.39
C SER A 53 4.16 -5.93 -0.23
N ARG A 54 3.39 -5.81 -1.33
CA ARG A 54 1.97 -5.37 -1.28
C ARG A 54 1.11 -6.35 -0.49
N ASN A 55 1.25 -7.65 -0.74
CA ASN A 55 0.49 -8.69 -0.04
C ASN A 55 0.86 -8.77 1.45
N GLU A 56 2.14 -8.62 1.78
CA GLU A 56 2.57 -8.56 3.18
C GLU A 56 1.96 -7.35 3.89
N LEU A 57 1.99 -6.16 3.27
CA LEU A 57 1.34 -4.97 3.80
C LEU A 57 -0.16 -5.20 4.05
N ILE A 58 -0.89 -5.76 3.07
CA ILE A 58 -2.33 -6.06 3.19
C ILE A 58 -2.59 -6.95 4.40
N ASN A 59 -1.81 -8.03 4.56
CA ASN A 59 -1.99 -8.97 5.66
C ASN A 59 -1.71 -8.32 7.02
N GLN A 60 -0.67 -7.49 7.12
CA GLN A 60 -0.34 -6.79 8.36
C GLN A 60 -1.42 -5.77 8.72
N LEU A 61 -1.92 -4.98 7.77
CA LEU A 61 -3.02 -4.04 8.00
C LEU A 61 -4.32 -4.75 8.38
N LYS A 62 -4.67 -5.86 7.71
CA LYS A 62 -5.83 -6.68 8.09
C LYS A 62 -5.74 -7.17 9.52
N SER A 63 -4.57 -7.64 9.94
CA SER A 63 -4.34 -8.13 11.30
C SER A 63 -4.41 -6.99 12.32
N ALA A 64 -3.62 -5.93 12.12
CA ALA A 64 -3.47 -4.83 13.07
C ALA A 64 -4.78 -4.05 13.28
N LEU A 65 -5.51 -3.80 12.20
CA LEU A 65 -6.78 -3.06 12.23
C LEU A 65 -8.00 -3.98 12.38
N LYS A 66 -7.78 -5.30 12.45
CA LYS A 66 -8.82 -6.33 12.52
C LYS A 66 -9.85 -6.13 11.40
N LEU A 67 -9.42 -6.14 10.14
CA LEU A 67 -10.28 -5.94 8.97
C LEU A 67 -10.75 -7.28 8.40
N ASN A 68 -11.96 -7.30 7.85
CA ASN A 68 -12.45 -8.42 7.04
C ASN A 68 -11.81 -8.37 5.65
N GLU A 69 -11.67 -7.17 5.09
CA GLU A 69 -11.13 -6.91 3.76
C GLU A 69 -10.13 -5.74 3.79
N CYS A 70 -9.07 -5.85 2.99
CA CYS A 70 -8.13 -4.76 2.80
C CYS A 70 -7.61 -4.83 1.37
N HIS A 71 -7.78 -3.72 0.65
CA HIS A 71 -7.33 -3.59 -0.72
C HIS A 71 -6.39 -2.39 -0.83
N ILE A 72 -5.17 -2.67 -1.29
CA ILE A 72 -4.13 -1.66 -1.50
C ILE A 72 -3.72 -1.72 -2.96
N SER A 73 -3.96 -0.63 -3.68
CA SER A 73 -3.46 -0.45 -5.04
C SER A 73 -2.28 0.52 -5.03
N CYS A 74 -1.29 0.27 -5.88
CA CYS A 74 -0.12 1.14 -6.02
C CYS A 74 -0.11 1.76 -7.43
N ILE A 75 -0.03 3.09 -7.48
CA ILE A 75 0.22 3.86 -8.69
C ILE A 75 1.70 4.20 -8.69
N PHE A 76 2.42 3.77 -9.72
CA PHE A 76 3.84 4.04 -9.85
C PHE A 76 4.08 5.28 -10.72
N SER A 77 5.19 5.99 -10.49
CA SER A 77 5.67 7.00 -11.44
C SER A 77 6.15 6.36 -12.75
N GLU A 78 6.20 7.14 -13.83
CA GLU A 78 6.67 6.65 -15.14
C GLU A 78 8.10 6.09 -15.09
N ASP A 79 8.94 6.66 -14.20
CA ASP A 79 10.32 6.21 -13.97
C ASP A 79 10.43 4.84 -13.26
N ALA A 80 9.32 4.31 -12.74
CA ALA A 80 9.27 3.03 -12.05
C ALA A 80 8.94 1.84 -12.98
N LEU A 81 8.80 2.08 -14.30
CA LEU A 81 8.59 1.05 -15.31
C LEU A 81 9.87 0.23 -15.58
N ILE A 82 10.25 -0.60 -14.61
CA ILE A 82 11.35 -1.57 -14.72
C ILE A 82 10.84 -2.92 -15.24
N PRO A 83 11.69 -3.78 -15.85
CA PRO A 83 11.26 -5.08 -16.39
C PRO A 83 10.52 -5.98 -15.37
N ALA A 84 10.86 -5.88 -14.09
CA ALA A 84 10.15 -6.59 -13.01
C ALA A 84 8.70 -6.13 -12.84
N ALA A 85 8.42 -4.83 -13.03
CA ALA A 85 7.06 -4.30 -13.02
C ALA A 85 6.22 -4.87 -14.16
N CYS A 86 6.83 -5.06 -15.34
CA CYS A 86 6.17 -5.69 -16.49
C CYS A 86 5.83 -7.16 -16.26
N ALA A 87 6.66 -7.90 -15.51
CA ALA A 87 6.40 -9.30 -15.19
C ALA A 87 5.22 -9.47 -14.22
N ASP A 88 5.13 -8.60 -13.21
CA ASP A 88 4.02 -8.63 -12.25
C ASP A 88 2.69 -8.14 -12.88
N ILE A 89 2.72 -7.18 -13.83
CA ILE A 89 1.53 -6.78 -14.61
C ILE A 89 1.01 -7.90 -15.51
N ALA A 90 1.89 -8.76 -16.04
CA ALA A 90 1.48 -9.88 -16.89
C ALA A 90 0.90 -11.06 -16.09
N ALA A 91 1.05 -11.06 -14.77
CA ALA A 91 0.59 -12.11 -13.86
C ALA A 91 -0.71 -11.75 -13.11
N GLU A 92 -1.10 -10.46 -13.06
CA GLU A 92 -2.41 -9.96 -12.63
C GLU A 92 -3.45 -10.05 -13.77
#